data_AF-A0AAD5R8J9-F1
#
_entry.id   AF-A0AAD5R8J9-F1
#
_cell.length_a   1.000
_cell.length_b   1.000
_cell.length_c   1.000
_cell.angle_alpha   90.00
_cell.angle_beta   90.00
_cell.angle_gamma   90.00
#
_symmetry.space_group_name_H-M   'P 1'
#
loop_
_entity.id
_entity.type
_entity.pdbx_description
1 polymer ?
#
loop_
_entity_poly.entity_id
_entity_poly.type
_entity_poly.pdbx_seq_one_letter_code
_entity_poly.pdbx_strand_id
1 'polypeptide(L)'
;MTSSCAMWRFLFVLDLVAGENTVSPPTAADVLAQSIDGSSVHEFRGYYKREHSLVRPYQGAGMEIPFWNIQGNSVATQEYIQLTADQQSQSGAIWNMQPVWSRDWELQISVKISGSTGDLFGDGMAIWYVSEPNKMGPVFGGKDYFRGLGVFLDTYSNHNGPHTHGHPYISAMVSDGSLHYDHDKDGTHTQLGGEDTGCETKLRNKDHETQLLVRYVGDTLSVFTDINGKYEWKLCLSVNNVQLPTGYYFGISAATGDLSDAHNVVSVKMFEQEFAHVDKAGETNRRNIVPRAEFQAAPRDHVEDPRPSKLGWFRTLLLIIVGCVIVVGGLGFGVIFFQKRSEHQRKRFY
;
A
#
# COMPACT_ATOMS: atom_id res chain seq x y z
N MET A 1 39.41 61.44 -38.54
CA MET A 1 38.11 62.07 -38.88
C MET A 1 37.08 60.97 -39.06
N THR A 2 35.93 61.11 -38.38
CA THR A 2 34.62 60.41 -38.54
C THR A 2 34.62 58.88 -38.37
N SER A 3 34.25 58.35 -37.20
CA SER A 3 32.88 58.15 -36.65
C SER A 3 32.14 56.95 -37.28
N SER A 4 31.93 55.87 -36.52
CA SER A 4 30.56 55.45 -36.19
C SER A 4 30.54 54.42 -35.05
N CYS A 5 29.65 54.70 -34.11
CA CYS A 5 29.28 53.92 -32.95
C CYS A 5 28.44 52.69 -33.37
N ALA A 6 28.74 51.50 -32.83
CA ALA A 6 27.87 50.34 -32.96
C ALA A 6 27.59 49.77 -31.56
N MET A 7 26.38 50.07 -31.12
CA MET A 7 25.77 49.79 -29.83
C MET A 7 25.52 48.29 -29.66
N TRP A 8 26.11 47.67 -28.64
CA TRP A 8 25.79 46.30 -28.22
C TRP A 8 24.37 46.27 -27.67
N ARG A 9 23.43 45.67 -28.42
CA ARG A 9 22.14 45.22 -27.89
C ARG A 9 22.25 43.73 -27.58
N PHE A 10 22.40 43.41 -26.30
CA PHE A 10 22.10 42.07 -25.78
C PHE A 10 20.59 41.83 -25.94
N LEU A 11 20.22 41.01 -26.92
CA LEU A 11 18.91 40.36 -26.95
C LEU A 11 19.04 39.06 -26.16
N PHE A 12 18.61 39.09 -24.90
CA PHE A 12 18.25 37.86 -24.18
C PHE A 12 16.94 37.36 -24.80
N VAL A 13 17.05 36.35 -25.67
CA VAL A 13 15.91 35.50 -26.01
C VAL A 13 15.70 34.59 -24.80
N LEU A 14 14.66 34.87 -24.02
CA LEU A 14 14.13 33.88 -23.10
C LEU A 14 13.48 32.80 -23.96
N ASP A 15 14.22 31.71 -24.22
CA ASP A 15 13.61 30.46 -24.65
C ASP A 15 12.78 29.93 -23.48
N LEU A 16 11.50 30.31 -23.45
CA LEU A 16 10.47 29.57 -22.77
C LEU A 16 10.37 28.21 -23.47
N VAL A 17 11.20 27.26 -23.02
CA VAL A 17 10.95 25.83 -23.24
C VAL A 17 9.69 25.52 -22.45
N ALA A 18 8.54 25.68 -23.10
CA ALA A 18 7.32 25.00 -22.68
C ALA A 18 7.64 23.50 -22.80
N GLY A 19 7.90 22.87 -21.64
CA GLY A 19 7.94 21.42 -21.56
C GLY A 19 6.58 20.90 -21.98
N GLU A 20 6.50 20.48 -23.24
CA GLU A 20 5.35 19.76 -23.77
C GLU A 20 5.33 18.42 -23.03
N ASN A 21 4.44 18.27 -22.05
CA ASN A 21 4.14 16.98 -21.46
C ASN A 21 3.54 16.12 -22.57
N THR A 22 4.39 15.37 -23.27
CA THR A 22 3.99 14.42 -24.31
C THR A 22 3.26 13.27 -23.64
N VAL A 23 1.94 13.41 -23.48
CA VAL A 23 1.07 12.30 -23.10
C VAL A 23 1.14 11.29 -24.24
N SER A 24 1.88 10.21 -24.02
CA SER A 24 1.96 9.11 -24.99
C SER A 24 0.56 8.54 -25.23
N PRO A 25 0.20 8.15 -26.46
CA PRO A 25 -1.10 7.55 -26.74
C PRO A 25 -1.28 6.29 -25.87
N PRO A 26 -2.51 6.01 -25.39
CA PRO A 26 -2.78 4.85 -24.54
C PRO A 26 -2.44 3.56 -25.29
N THR A 27 -1.80 2.62 -24.61
CA THR A 27 -1.51 1.30 -25.19
C THR A 27 -2.80 0.49 -25.37
N ALA A 28 -2.76 -0.55 -26.19
CA ALA A 28 -3.90 -1.47 -26.32
C ALA A 28 -4.29 -2.09 -24.97
N ALA A 29 -3.30 -2.34 -24.10
CA ALA A 29 -3.54 -2.85 -22.75
C ALA A 29 -4.22 -1.82 -21.84
N ASP A 30 -3.88 -0.52 -21.97
CA ASP A 30 -4.54 0.57 -21.25
C ASP A 30 -6.01 0.73 -21.68
N VAL A 31 -6.28 0.63 -22.99
CA VAL A 31 -7.65 0.67 -23.52
C VAL A 31 -8.47 -0.52 -23.00
N LEU A 32 -7.88 -1.72 -22.96
CA LEU A 32 -8.53 -2.89 -22.37
C LEU A 32 -8.78 -2.73 -20.87
N ALA A 33 -7.83 -2.15 -20.13
CA ALA A 33 -8.02 -1.88 -18.70
C ALA A 33 -9.18 -0.90 -18.46
N GLN A 34 -9.34 0.12 -19.29
CA GLN A 34 -10.48 1.05 -19.19
C GLN A 34 -11.83 0.37 -19.41
N SER A 35 -11.90 -0.67 -20.26
CA SER A 35 -13.16 -1.41 -20.47
C SER A 35 -13.62 -2.23 -19.27
N ILE A 36 -12.72 -2.50 -18.32
CA ILE A 36 -13.04 -3.23 -17.08
C ILE A 36 -13.67 -2.30 -16.05
N ASP A 37 -13.33 -1.01 -16.06
CA ASP A 37 -13.90 -0.04 -15.11
C ASP A 37 -15.43 0.07 -15.31
N GLY A 38 -16.19 -0.17 -14.25
CA GLY A 38 -17.65 -0.25 -14.27
C GLY A 38 -18.24 -1.57 -14.76
N SER A 39 -17.43 -2.53 -15.24
CA SER A 39 -17.91 -3.88 -15.57
C SER A 39 -18.22 -4.69 -14.31
N SER A 40 -19.00 -5.77 -14.45
CA SER A 40 -19.42 -6.56 -13.29
C SER A 40 -18.27 -7.38 -12.68
N VAL A 41 -18.22 -7.47 -11.35
CA VAL A 41 -17.27 -8.36 -10.64
C VAL A 41 -17.54 -9.85 -10.88
N HIS A 42 -18.73 -10.20 -11.39
CA HIS A 42 -19.11 -11.56 -11.73
C HIS A 42 -18.79 -11.93 -13.19
N GLU A 43 -18.39 -10.95 -13.99
CA GLU A 43 -17.91 -11.19 -15.36
C GLU A 43 -16.49 -11.73 -15.32
N PHE A 44 -16.33 -13.02 -15.63
CA PHE A 44 -15.02 -13.65 -15.76
C PHE A 44 -14.51 -13.51 -17.19
N ARG A 45 -13.23 -13.17 -17.33
CA ARG A 45 -12.54 -13.03 -18.62
C ARG A 45 -11.36 -13.99 -18.68
N GLY A 46 -11.13 -14.60 -19.83
CA GLY A 46 -10.02 -15.54 -20.03
C GLY A 46 -10.28 -16.97 -19.54
N TYR A 47 -9.22 -17.78 -19.56
CA TYR A 47 -9.27 -19.21 -19.25
C TYR A 47 -8.93 -19.49 -17.78
N TYR A 48 -9.86 -20.09 -17.04
CA TYR A 48 -9.70 -20.39 -15.62
C TYR A 48 -8.60 -21.45 -15.35
N LYS A 49 -7.63 -21.13 -14.49
CA LYS A 49 -6.55 -22.03 -14.08
C LYS A 49 -6.79 -22.53 -12.65
N ARG A 50 -7.18 -23.81 -12.53
CA ARG A 50 -7.50 -24.43 -11.23
C ARG A 50 -6.28 -24.53 -10.33
N GLU A 51 -5.13 -24.84 -10.90
CA GLU A 51 -3.85 -25.01 -10.22
C GLU A 51 -3.32 -23.73 -9.55
N HIS A 52 -3.79 -22.56 -9.99
CA HIS A 52 -3.47 -21.24 -9.44
C HIS A 52 -4.67 -20.59 -8.73
N SER A 53 -5.74 -21.36 -8.46
CA SER A 53 -6.96 -20.88 -7.84
C SER A 53 -7.22 -21.59 -6.51
N LEU A 54 -7.93 -20.92 -5.61
CA LEU A 54 -8.28 -21.35 -4.27
C LEU A 54 -9.70 -20.88 -3.95
N VAL A 55 -10.63 -21.82 -3.79
CA VAL A 55 -12.05 -21.52 -3.56
C VAL A 55 -12.62 -22.45 -2.48
N ARG A 56 -13.60 -21.96 -1.72
CA ARG A 56 -14.34 -22.77 -0.73
C ARG A 56 -14.93 -24.03 -1.38
N PRO A 57 -15.02 -25.17 -0.66
CA PRO A 57 -14.65 -25.38 0.75
C PRO A 57 -13.15 -25.68 0.97
N TYR A 58 -12.27 -25.31 0.02
CA TYR A 58 -10.82 -25.53 0.06
C TYR A 58 -10.38 -27.00 0.19
N GLN A 59 -11.26 -27.94 -0.13
CA GLN A 59 -11.02 -29.37 0.07
C GLN A 59 -10.08 -29.95 -0.99
N GLY A 60 -9.07 -30.69 -0.51
CA GLY A 60 -8.36 -31.71 -1.27
C GLY A 60 -8.87 -33.11 -0.93
N ALA A 61 -8.28 -34.14 -1.54
CA ALA A 61 -8.46 -35.52 -1.09
C ALA A 61 -7.68 -35.72 0.24
N GLY A 62 -8.22 -35.22 1.36
CA GLY A 62 -7.57 -35.27 2.67
C GLY A 62 -7.63 -33.93 3.43
N MET A 63 -6.70 -33.73 4.38
CA MET A 63 -6.58 -32.49 5.16
C MET A 63 -5.77 -31.39 4.47
N GLU A 64 -5.20 -31.67 3.30
CA GLU A 64 -4.34 -30.73 2.56
C GLU A 64 -5.12 -29.96 1.49
N ILE A 65 -4.83 -28.66 1.37
CA ILE A 65 -5.35 -27.81 0.31
C ILE A 65 -4.51 -28.04 -0.95
N PRO A 66 -5.08 -28.48 -2.08
CA PRO A 66 -4.31 -28.75 -3.29
C PRO A 66 -3.57 -27.51 -3.78
N PHE A 67 -2.31 -27.67 -4.18
CA PHE A 67 -1.43 -26.64 -4.77
C PHE A 67 -1.05 -25.46 -3.86
N TRP A 68 -1.71 -25.26 -2.73
CA TRP A 68 -1.49 -24.13 -1.85
C TRP A 68 -0.91 -24.57 -0.52
N ASN A 69 0.18 -23.92 -0.10
CA ASN A 69 0.74 -24.10 1.22
C ASN A 69 0.24 -23.00 2.16
N ILE A 70 -0.10 -23.38 3.40
CA ILE A 70 -0.50 -22.47 4.47
C ILE A 70 0.67 -22.32 5.45
N GLN A 71 1.01 -21.08 5.82
CA GLN A 71 2.14 -20.76 6.68
C GLN A 71 1.81 -19.80 7.82
N GLY A 72 2.67 -19.81 8.84
CA GLY A 72 2.61 -18.90 9.98
C GLY A 72 1.38 -19.16 10.84
N ASN A 73 0.71 -18.08 11.23
CA ASN A 73 -0.51 -18.09 12.03
C ASN A 73 -1.78 -18.43 11.23
N SER A 74 -1.65 -18.76 9.95
CA SER A 74 -2.80 -18.93 9.07
C SER A 74 -3.59 -20.19 9.40
N VAL A 75 -4.93 -20.08 9.39
CA VAL A 75 -5.86 -21.18 9.67
C VAL A 75 -6.93 -21.25 8.59
N ALA A 76 -7.12 -22.44 8.02
CA ALA A 76 -8.20 -22.69 7.06
C ALA A 76 -9.51 -23.06 7.77
N THR A 77 -10.60 -22.45 7.34
CA THR A 77 -11.98 -22.81 7.71
C THR A 77 -12.74 -23.26 6.47
N GLN A 78 -14.03 -23.59 6.58
CA GLN A 78 -14.85 -23.94 5.42
C GLN A 78 -15.24 -22.72 4.56
N GLU A 79 -15.18 -21.51 5.14
CA GLU A 79 -15.68 -20.27 4.51
C GLU A 79 -14.57 -19.31 4.07
N TYR A 80 -13.42 -19.34 4.76
CA TYR A 80 -12.25 -18.51 4.47
C TYR A 80 -10.97 -19.11 5.04
N ILE A 81 -9.83 -18.65 4.53
CA ILE A 81 -8.52 -18.85 5.16
C ILE A 81 -8.15 -17.56 5.90
N GLN A 82 -8.05 -17.66 7.22
CA GLN A 82 -7.58 -16.57 8.06
C GLN A 82 -6.06 -16.53 8.04
N LEU A 83 -5.45 -15.43 7.59
CA LEU A 83 -4.00 -15.24 7.61
C LEU A 83 -3.54 -14.77 8.99
N THR A 84 -4.25 -13.81 9.57
CA THR A 84 -4.05 -13.34 10.95
C THR A 84 -5.40 -13.22 11.64
N ALA A 85 -5.42 -13.48 12.95
CA ALA A 85 -6.52 -13.09 13.81
C ALA A 85 -6.38 -11.62 14.23
N ASP A 86 -7.43 -11.04 14.82
CA ASP A 86 -7.37 -9.74 15.49
C ASP A 86 -6.60 -9.87 16.83
N GLN A 87 -5.31 -10.14 16.70
CA GLN A 87 -4.33 -10.31 17.76
C GLN A 87 -3.01 -9.65 17.32
N GLN A 88 -2.25 -9.13 18.27
CA GLN A 88 -0.95 -8.53 18.01
C GLN A 88 0.09 -9.56 17.55
N SER A 89 1.11 -9.08 16.85
CA SER A 89 2.31 -9.85 16.47
C SER A 89 2.00 -11.17 15.73
N GLN A 90 1.02 -11.17 14.84
CA GLN A 90 0.68 -12.29 13.99
C GLN A 90 1.34 -12.14 12.62
N SER A 91 1.68 -13.27 12.01
CA SER A 91 2.20 -13.30 10.65
C SER A 91 1.74 -14.58 9.96
N GLY A 92 1.03 -14.45 8.85
CA GLY A 92 0.49 -15.58 8.11
C GLY A 92 0.54 -15.39 6.62
N ALA A 93 0.67 -16.49 5.88
CA ALA A 93 0.64 -16.48 4.44
C ALA A 93 0.03 -17.74 3.85
N ILE A 94 -0.47 -17.62 2.62
CA ILE A 94 -0.76 -18.72 1.71
C ILE A 94 0.05 -18.55 0.43
N TRP A 95 0.61 -19.65 -0.06
CA TRP A 95 1.48 -19.64 -1.25
C TRP A 95 1.02 -20.70 -2.24
N ASN A 96 0.82 -20.30 -3.49
CA ASN A 96 0.65 -21.24 -4.57
C ASN A 96 2.00 -21.86 -4.92
N MET A 97 2.08 -23.18 -4.90
CA MET A 97 3.31 -23.93 -5.13
C MET A 97 3.49 -24.33 -6.60
N GLN A 98 2.63 -23.83 -7.50
CA GLN A 98 2.73 -24.06 -8.93
C GLN A 98 3.27 -22.79 -9.61
N PRO A 99 4.31 -22.89 -10.46
CA PRO A 99 4.81 -21.74 -11.19
C PRO A 99 3.84 -21.30 -12.28
N VAL A 100 3.63 -20.00 -12.43
CA VAL A 100 2.69 -19.41 -13.39
C VAL A 100 3.38 -19.19 -14.73
N TRP A 101 3.01 -19.96 -15.75
CA TRP A 101 3.61 -19.83 -17.08
C TRP A 101 2.84 -18.91 -18.04
N SER A 102 1.64 -18.48 -17.65
CA SER A 102 0.84 -17.52 -18.41
C SER A 102 1.55 -16.15 -18.44
N ARG A 103 1.72 -15.60 -19.64
CA ARG A 103 2.30 -14.26 -19.84
C ARG A 103 1.34 -13.16 -19.42
N ASP A 104 0.05 -13.36 -19.68
CA ASP A 104 -1.02 -12.42 -19.42
C ASP A 104 -2.06 -13.08 -18.53
N TRP A 105 -2.43 -12.42 -17.44
CA TRP A 105 -3.28 -13.01 -16.41
C TRP A 105 -4.11 -12.00 -15.64
N GLU A 106 -5.23 -12.48 -15.12
CA GLU A 106 -6.09 -11.81 -14.15
C GLU A 106 -6.17 -12.66 -12.89
N LEU A 107 -5.92 -12.04 -11.75
CA LEU A 107 -6.03 -12.65 -10.42
C LEU A 107 -7.13 -11.95 -9.64
N GLN A 108 -8.30 -12.59 -9.54
CA GLN A 108 -9.43 -12.10 -8.78
C GLN A 108 -9.38 -12.66 -7.35
N ILE A 109 -9.45 -11.77 -6.37
CA ILE A 109 -9.30 -12.11 -4.96
C ILE A 109 -10.50 -11.55 -4.19
N SER A 110 -11.11 -12.39 -3.36
CA SER A 110 -12.14 -11.99 -2.42
C SER A 110 -11.55 -12.01 -1.01
N VAL A 111 -11.60 -10.88 -0.30
CA VAL A 111 -11.04 -10.74 1.04
C VAL A 111 -12.04 -10.13 2.01
N LYS A 112 -11.81 -10.35 3.30
CA LYS A 112 -12.50 -9.67 4.39
C LYS A 112 -11.50 -9.27 5.46
N ILE A 113 -11.42 -7.97 5.71
CA ILE A 113 -10.58 -7.38 6.75
C ILE A 113 -11.51 -6.84 7.84
N SER A 114 -11.33 -7.34 9.06
CA SER A 114 -12.20 -6.99 10.19
C SER A 114 -11.41 -6.91 11.47
N GLY A 115 -11.75 -5.95 12.33
CA GLY A 115 -11.14 -5.82 13.65
C GLY A 115 -12.02 -5.01 14.59
N SER A 116 -11.57 -4.86 15.83
CA SER A 116 -12.27 -4.07 16.84
C SER A 116 -12.62 -2.64 16.34
N THR A 117 -13.76 -2.12 16.79
CA THR A 117 -14.23 -0.78 16.41
C THR A 117 -13.37 0.29 17.09
N GLY A 118 -12.43 0.85 16.34
CA GLY A 118 -11.55 1.94 16.75
C GLY A 118 -10.71 2.44 15.57
N ASP A 119 -10.05 3.59 15.77
CA ASP A 119 -9.21 4.24 14.75
C ASP A 119 -7.77 3.72 14.74
N LEU A 120 -7.44 2.76 15.60
CA LEU A 120 -6.13 2.10 15.68
C LEU A 120 -6.24 0.67 15.16
N PHE A 121 -5.56 0.39 14.06
CA PHE A 121 -5.60 -0.86 13.31
C PHE A 121 -4.36 -1.02 12.45
N GLY A 122 -3.95 -2.25 12.14
CA GLY A 122 -2.75 -2.50 11.36
C GLY A 122 -2.39 -3.98 11.23
N ASP A 123 -1.38 -4.33 10.42
CA ASP A 123 -0.68 -3.41 9.49
C ASP A 123 -1.26 -3.51 8.08
N GLY A 124 -1.71 -4.71 7.68
CA GLY A 124 -2.38 -4.91 6.40
C GLY A 124 -2.06 -6.27 5.79
N MET A 125 -2.21 -6.35 4.47
CA MET A 125 -1.92 -7.57 3.71
C MET A 125 -1.24 -7.27 2.38
N ALA A 126 -0.57 -8.27 1.82
CA ALA A 126 0.13 -8.18 0.55
C ALA A 126 -0.24 -9.34 -0.38
N ILE A 127 -0.34 -9.03 -1.67
CA ILE A 127 -0.53 -9.99 -2.76
C ILE A 127 0.77 -10.04 -3.56
N TRP A 128 1.26 -11.24 -3.81
CA TRP A 128 2.59 -11.48 -4.34
C TRP A 128 2.54 -12.20 -5.68
N TYR A 129 3.47 -11.83 -6.55
CA TYR A 129 3.91 -12.62 -7.71
C TYR A 129 5.45 -12.61 -7.74
N VAL A 130 6.08 -13.62 -7.14
CA VAL A 130 7.53 -13.58 -6.82
C VAL A 130 8.27 -14.88 -7.16
N SER A 131 9.60 -14.79 -7.30
CA SER A 131 10.44 -15.94 -7.68
C SER A 131 10.62 -16.96 -6.56
N GLU A 132 10.57 -16.52 -5.30
CA GLU A 132 10.80 -17.36 -4.12
C GLU A 132 9.51 -17.44 -3.29
N PRO A 133 8.65 -18.45 -3.51
CA PRO A 133 7.46 -18.64 -2.70
C PRO A 133 7.84 -19.12 -1.30
N ASN A 134 6.86 -19.07 -0.39
CA ASN A 134 6.94 -19.77 0.89
C ASN A 134 8.00 -19.19 1.85
N LYS A 135 8.30 -17.89 1.71
CA LYS A 135 9.24 -17.15 2.54
C LYS A 135 8.49 -16.10 3.36
N MET A 136 8.47 -16.31 4.67
CA MET A 136 7.95 -15.33 5.63
C MET A 136 8.96 -14.19 5.84
N GLY A 137 8.48 -13.04 6.28
CA GLY A 137 9.34 -11.89 6.60
C GLY A 137 8.55 -10.68 7.11
N PRO A 138 9.20 -9.51 7.20
CA PRO A 138 8.60 -8.32 7.80
C PRO A 138 7.56 -7.64 6.90
N VAL A 139 7.58 -7.87 5.58
CA VAL A 139 6.74 -7.14 4.62
C VAL A 139 5.33 -7.72 4.57
N PHE A 140 4.45 -7.25 5.47
CA PHE A 140 3.10 -7.80 5.64
C PHE A 140 3.10 -9.34 5.76
N GLY A 141 4.09 -9.88 6.47
CA GLY A 141 4.31 -11.32 6.64
C GLY A 141 5.10 -12.01 5.51
N GLY A 142 5.40 -11.30 4.42
CA GLY A 142 6.24 -11.77 3.32
C GLY A 142 7.72 -11.37 3.45
N LYS A 143 8.57 -12.07 2.70
CA LYS A 143 10.02 -11.79 2.64
C LYS A 143 10.30 -10.41 2.05
N ASP A 144 11.19 -9.69 2.71
CA ASP A 144 11.81 -8.48 2.20
C ASP A 144 12.87 -8.76 1.11
N TYR A 145 13.31 -7.75 0.37
CA TYR A 145 14.19 -7.90 -0.80
C TYR A 145 13.66 -8.97 -1.77
N PHE A 146 12.36 -8.92 -2.03
CA PHE A 146 11.69 -9.85 -2.91
C PHE A 146 12.03 -9.55 -4.37
N ARG A 147 11.90 -10.57 -5.22
CA ARG A 147 12.07 -10.44 -6.67
C ARG A 147 10.75 -10.76 -7.36
N GLY A 148 10.12 -9.76 -7.95
CA GLY A 148 8.81 -9.85 -8.57
C GLY A 148 7.93 -8.64 -8.27
N LEU A 149 6.63 -8.88 -8.09
CA LEU A 149 5.60 -7.89 -7.79
C LEU A 149 5.04 -8.12 -6.38
N GLY A 150 4.87 -7.03 -5.62
CA GLY A 150 4.02 -6.96 -4.44
C GLY A 150 2.93 -5.91 -4.65
N VAL A 151 1.69 -6.24 -4.31
CA VAL A 151 0.55 -5.30 -4.21
C VAL A 151 0.14 -5.25 -2.75
N PHE A 152 0.23 -4.07 -2.15
CA PHE A 152 0.05 -3.87 -0.71
C PHE A 152 -1.31 -3.23 -0.45
N LEU A 153 -2.04 -3.79 0.52
CA LEU A 153 -3.26 -3.26 1.08
C LEU A 153 -2.88 -2.78 2.48
N ASP A 154 -2.35 -1.58 2.56
CA ASP A 154 -1.84 -1.00 3.79
C ASP A 154 -2.99 -0.39 4.57
N THR A 155 -3.28 -0.90 5.77
CA THR A 155 -4.36 -0.38 6.59
C THR A 155 -3.90 0.67 7.58
N TYR A 156 -2.61 0.78 7.87
CA TYR A 156 -2.14 1.68 8.92
C TYR A 156 -1.26 2.79 8.34
N SER A 157 -1.42 4.02 8.84
CA SER A 157 -0.57 5.14 8.44
C SER A 157 0.66 5.14 9.33
N ASN A 158 1.81 4.66 8.85
CA ASN A 158 3.07 4.81 9.58
C ASN A 158 3.64 6.23 9.45
N HIS A 159 3.14 7.03 8.52
CA HIS A 159 3.66 8.36 8.26
C HIS A 159 3.26 9.44 9.30
N ASN A 160 4.26 10.19 9.78
CA ASN A 160 4.12 11.46 10.52
C ASN A 160 4.59 12.70 9.70
N GLY A 161 4.80 12.55 8.38
CA GLY A 161 5.33 13.58 7.50
C GLY A 161 4.31 14.27 6.57
N PRO A 162 4.77 15.15 5.65
CA PRO A 162 3.93 16.09 4.90
C PRO A 162 3.00 15.46 3.83
N HIS A 163 3.08 14.16 3.61
CA HIS A 163 2.30 13.43 2.62
C HIS A 163 1.21 12.64 3.34
N THR A 164 0.00 13.20 3.38
CA THR A 164 -1.17 12.62 4.05
C THR A 164 -2.10 12.01 3.01
N HIS A 165 -1.78 10.81 2.53
CA HIS A 165 -2.81 9.99 1.88
C HIS A 165 -3.67 9.34 2.98
N GLY A 166 -4.97 9.21 2.72
CA GLY A 166 -5.90 8.54 3.62
C GLY A 166 -5.66 7.04 3.61
N HIS A 167 -5.39 6.46 4.77
CA HIS A 167 -5.33 5.00 4.94
C HIS A 167 -6.74 4.44 5.18
N PRO A 168 -7.05 3.20 4.74
CA PRO A 168 -6.17 2.26 4.03
C PRO A 168 -5.82 2.66 2.59
N TYR A 169 -4.64 2.28 2.11
CA TYR A 169 -4.11 2.63 0.80
C TYR A 169 -3.65 1.38 0.04
N ILE A 170 -3.97 1.31 -1.26
CA ILE A 170 -3.45 0.26 -2.15
C ILE A 170 -2.30 0.83 -2.96
N SER A 171 -1.14 0.18 -2.85
CA SER A 171 0.07 0.48 -3.64
C SER A 171 0.64 -0.79 -4.27
N ALA A 172 1.59 -0.63 -5.19
CA ALA A 172 2.29 -1.74 -5.81
C ALA A 172 3.79 -1.44 -5.91
N MET A 173 4.61 -2.48 -5.88
CA MET A 173 6.07 -2.38 -6.02
C MET A 173 6.59 -3.52 -6.89
N VAL A 174 7.48 -3.20 -7.82
CA VAL A 174 8.23 -4.19 -8.59
C VAL A 174 9.69 -4.10 -8.20
N SER A 175 10.27 -5.22 -7.80
CA SER A 175 11.65 -5.32 -7.33
C SER A 175 12.38 -6.47 -8.00
N ASP A 176 13.66 -6.28 -8.27
CA ASP A 176 14.57 -7.31 -8.78
C ASP A 176 15.27 -8.09 -7.65
N GLY A 177 15.02 -7.73 -6.40
CA GLY A 177 15.66 -8.24 -5.18
C GLY A 177 16.65 -7.27 -4.53
N SER A 178 16.90 -6.10 -5.12
CA SER A 178 17.84 -5.11 -4.57
C SER A 178 17.23 -4.09 -3.62
N LEU A 179 15.91 -3.90 -3.68
CA LEU A 179 15.19 -2.88 -2.92
C LEU A 179 14.48 -3.46 -1.69
N HIS A 180 14.61 -2.74 -0.57
CA HIS A 180 13.85 -2.95 0.67
C HIS A 180 12.46 -2.30 0.57
N TYR A 181 11.45 -2.90 1.22
CA TYR A 181 10.17 -2.22 1.46
C TYR A 181 10.24 -1.41 2.76
N ASP A 182 10.24 -0.07 2.63
CA ASP A 182 10.29 0.84 3.78
C ASP A 182 8.91 0.98 4.43
N HIS A 183 8.69 0.25 5.53
CA HIS A 183 7.46 0.33 6.33
C HIS A 183 7.25 1.70 6.98
N ASP A 184 8.32 2.41 7.36
CA ASP A 184 8.22 3.69 8.07
C ASP A 184 7.72 4.82 7.13
N LYS A 185 7.78 4.57 5.82
CA LYS A 185 7.35 5.48 4.75
C LYS A 185 6.30 4.85 3.84
N ASP A 186 5.57 3.84 4.32
CA ASP A 186 4.46 3.18 3.61
C ASP A 186 4.82 2.75 2.16
N GLY A 187 6.11 2.43 1.92
CA GLY A 187 6.62 2.05 0.60
C GLY A 187 6.63 3.16 -0.46
N THR A 188 6.37 4.43 -0.13
CA THR A 188 6.22 5.52 -1.13
C THR A 188 7.45 5.70 -2.01
N HIS A 189 8.64 5.38 -1.49
CA HIS A 189 9.92 5.51 -2.22
C HIS A 189 10.11 4.48 -3.32
N THR A 190 9.42 3.34 -3.23
CA THR A 190 9.49 2.23 -4.18
C THR A 190 8.16 1.96 -4.88
N GLN A 191 7.20 2.87 -4.71
CA GLN A 191 5.86 2.77 -5.29
C GLN A 191 5.92 2.84 -6.83
N LEU A 192 5.28 1.85 -7.44
CA LEU A 192 5.12 1.71 -8.88
C LEU A 192 4.23 2.84 -9.41
N GLY A 193 4.68 3.51 -10.48
CA GLY A 193 3.97 4.63 -11.10
C GLY A 193 4.06 5.96 -10.35
N GLY A 194 4.77 6.03 -9.21
CA GLY A 194 4.88 7.23 -8.40
C GLY A 194 3.85 7.34 -7.28
N GLU A 195 4.01 8.36 -6.45
CA GLU A 195 3.32 8.57 -5.15
C GLU A 195 1.78 8.64 -5.30
N ASP A 196 1.28 9.29 -6.35
CA ASP A 196 -0.16 9.50 -6.55
C ASP A 196 -0.86 8.37 -7.35
N THR A 197 -0.16 7.27 -7.66
CA THR A 197 -0.69 6.23 -8.54
C THR A 197 -1.53 5.18 -7.82
N GLY A 198 -1.33 4.96 -6.52
CA GLY A 198 -2.19 4.10 -5.72
C GLY A 198 -3.56 4.71 -5.44
N CYS A 199 -4.37 4.04 -4.62
CA CYS A 199 -5.71 4.53 -4.29
C CYS A 199 -6.08 4.35 -2.81
N GLU A 200 -6.80 5.33 -2.27
CA GLU A 200 -7.41 5.22 -0.94
C GLU A 200 -8.63 4.29 -0.98
N THR A 201 -8.69 3.33 -0.06
CA THR A 201 -9.70 2.28 -0.04
C THR A 201 -10.15 1.98 1.38
N LYS A 202 -11.39 2.37 1.73
CA LYS A 202 -11.97 2.04 3.03
C LYS A 202 -12.46 0.58 3.06
N LEU A 203 -11.54 -0.38 3.10
CA LEU A 203 -11.83 -1.82 2.96
C LEU A 203 -12.12 -2.57 4.27
N ARG A 204 -11.90 -1.93 5.42
CA ARG A 204 -12.12 -2.53 6.76
C ARG A 204 -13.60 -2.60 7.12
N ASN A 205 -13.97 -3.63 7.88
CA ASN A 205 -15.27 -3.77 8.54
C ASN A 205 -16.48 -3.63 7.60
N LYS A 206 -16.34 -4.12 6.36
CA LYS A 206 -17.46 -4.26 5.43
C LYS A 206 -18.36 -5.42 5.82
N ASP A 207 -19.65 -5.24 5.60
CA ASP A 207 -20.68 -6.27 5.77
C ASP A 207 -20.67 -7.31 4.64
N HIS A 208 -19.99 -7.00 3.54
CA HIS A 208 -19.75 -7.85 2.39
C HIS A 208 -18.26 -8.16 2.20
N GLU A 209 -17.96 -9.12 1.31
CA GLU A 209 -16.59 -9.42 0.89
C GLU A 209 -16.08 -8.34 -0.08
N THR A 210 -14.88 -7.83 0.14
CA THR A 210 -14.22 -6.88 -0.76
C THR A 210 -13.59 -7.65 -1.91
N GLN A 211 -13.91 -7.26 -3.15
CA GLN A 211 -13.31 -7.85 -4.34
C GLN A 211 -12.10 -7.04 -4.81
N LEU A 212 -11.03 -7.72 -5.17
CA LEU A 212 -9.86 -7.15 -5.85
C LEU A 212 -9.59 -7.91 -7.14
N LEU A 213 -9.09 -7.21 -8.15
CA LEU A 213 -8.61 -7.78 -9.39
C LEU A 213 -7.23 -7.21 -9.69
N VAL A 214 -6.21 -8.06 -9.65
CA VAL A 214 -4.85 -7.73 -10.11
C VAL A 214 -4.71 -8.27 -11.53
N ARG A 215 -4.48 -7.39 -12.49
CA ARG A 215 -4.42 -7.72 -13.90
C ARG A 215 -3.04 -7.36 -14.46
N TYR A 216 -2.37 -8.33 -15.08
CA TYR A 216 -1.14 -8.11 -15.82
C TYR A 216 -1.32 -8.58 -17.26
N VAL A 217 -1.50 -7.64 -18.19
CA VAL A 217 -1.74 -7.95 -19.61
C VAL A 217 -1.02 -6.93 -20.48
N GLY A 218 -0.32 -7.38 -21.51
CA GLY A 218 0.38 -6.51 -22.45
C GLY A 218 1.39 -5.59 -21.78
N ASP A 219 2.17 -6.12 -20.82
CA ASP A 219 3.13 -5.39 -20.00
C ASP A 219 2.51 -4.23 -19.18
N THR A 220 1.21 -4.29 -18.92
CA THR A 220 0.48 -3.30 -18.10
C THR A 220 -0.07 -3.98 -16.86
N LEU A 221 0.27 -3.43 -15.69
CA LEU A 221 -0.30 -3.81 -14.41
C LEU A 221 -1.46 -2.87 -14.08
N SER A 222 -2.64 -3.42 -13.81
CA SER A 222 -3.79 -2.66 -13.34
C SER A 222 -4.40 -3.36 -12.12
N VAL A 223 -4.86 -2.58 -11.14
CA VAL A 223 -5.61 -3.09 -9.99
C VAL A 223 -6.99 -2.47 -9.99
N PHE A 224 -8.01 -3.29 -9.79
CA PHE A 224 -9.40 -2.87 -9.63
C PHE A 224 -9.96 -3.37 -8.30
N THR A 225 -10.94 -2.65 -7.76
CA THR A 225 -11.58 -3.01 -6.50
C THR A 225 -13.10 -2.82 -6.57
N ASP A 226 -13.82 -3.59 -5.75
CA ASP A 226 -15.21 -3.29 -5.35
C ASP A 226 -15.28 -3.26 -3.82
N ILE A 227 -15.23 -2.05 -3.28
CA ILE A 227 -15.21 -1.78 -1.83
C ILE A 227 -16.61 -1.40 -1.30
N ASN A 228 -17.52 -1.06 -2.22
CA ASN A 228 -18.85 -0.56 -1.88
C ASN A 228 -19.93 -1.63 -2.03
N GLY A 229 -19.56 -2.85 -2.43
CA GLY A 229 -20.48 -3.96 -2.63
C GLY A 229 -21.46 -3.69 -3.77
N LYS A 230 -21.04 -2.92 -4.76
CA LYS A 230 -21.86 -2.59 -5.94
C LYS A 230 -21.78 -3.68 -7.01
N TYR A 231 -20.87 -4.63 -6.85
CA TYR A 231 -20.56 -5.67 -7.83
C TYR A 231 -20.07 -5.08 -9.16
N GLU A 232 -19.42 -3.92 -9.10
CA GLU A 232 -18.81 -3.21 -10.22
C GLU A 232 -17.33 -2.95 -9.92
N TRP A 233 -16.46 -3.24 -10.89
CA TRP A 233 -15.05 -2.92 -10.77
C TRP A 233 -14.84 -1.40 -10.79
N LYS A 234 -13.94 -0.93 -9.93
CA LYS A 234 -13.40 0.44 -9.97
C LYS A 234 -11.89 0.40 -10.13
N LEU A 235 -11.39 1.13 -11.13
CA LEU A 235 -9.94 1.25 -11.34
C LEU A 235 -9.30 1.93 -10.11
N CYS A 236 -8.30 1.26 -9.54
CA CYS A 236 -7.49 1.78 -8.44
C CYS A 236 -6.17 2.37 -8.96
N LEU A 237 -5.39 1.55 -9.68
CA LEU A 237 -4.11 1.97 -10.27
C LEU A 237 -3.90 1.28 -11.62
N SER A 238 -3.14 1.92 -12.51
CA SER A 238 -2.70 1.33 -13.78
C SER A 238 -1.33 1.87 -14.17
N VAL A 239 -0.39 0.99 -14.46
CA VAL A 239 0.98 1.32 -14.86
C VAL A 239 1.40 0.44 -16.02
N ASN A 240 1.82 1.05 -17.12
CA ASN A 240 2.30 0.38 -18.31
C ASN A 240 3.82 0.13 -18.24
N ASN A 241 4.34 -0.60 -19.22
CA ASN A 241 5.77 -0.95 -19.35
C ASN A 241 6.36 -1.64 -18.10
N VAL A 242 5.53 -2.45 -17.43
CA VAL A 242 5.92 -3.31 -16.32
C VAL A 242 6.42 -4.64 -16.89
N GLN A 243 7.63 -5.05 -16.52
CA GLN A 243 8.25 -6.29 -16.96
C GLN A 243 8.25 -7.29 -15.80
N LEU A 244 7.46 -8.37 -15.91
CA LEU A 244 7.41 -9.46 -14.95
C LEU A 244 7.76 -10.79 -15.62
N PRO A 245 8.68 -11.59 -15.05
CA PRO A 245 9.05 -12.87 -15.63
C PRO A 245 7.91 -13.89 -15.50
N THR A 246 7.78 -14.79 -16.46
CA THR A 246 6.97 -16.01 -16.30
C THR A 246 7.69 -17.02 -15.41
N GLY A 247 6.94 -17.86 -14.71
CA GLY A 247 7.46 -18.95 -13.86
C GLY A 247 7.61 -18.57 -12.40
N TYR A 248 7.09 -17.41 -11.99
CA TYR A 248 7.01 -16.99 -10.58
C TYR A 248 5.72 -17.54 -9.95
N TYR A 249 5.54 -17.27 -8.66
CA TYR A 249 4.51 -17.89 -7.84
C TYR A 249 3.60 -16.83 -7.21
N PHE A 250 2.31 -17.16 -7.14
CA PHE A 250 1.36 -16.34 -6.39
C PHE A 250 1.47 -16.61 -4.88
N GLY A 251 1.27 -15.57 -4.10
CA GLY A 251 1.12 -15.67 -2.65
C GLY A 251 0.27 -14.54 -2.10
N ILE A 252 -0.26 -14.75 -0.90
CA ILE A 252 -0.95 -13.71 -0.14
C ILE A 252 -0.48 -13.83 1.30
N SER A 253 -0.04 -12.72 1.89
CA SER A 253 0.40 -12.68 3.28
C SER A 253 -0.24 -11.53 4.03
N ALA A 254 -0.30 -11.63 5.35
CA ALA A 254 -0.70 -10.55 6.23
C ALA A 254 0.13 -10.58 7.51
N ALA A 255 0.24 -9.42 8.16
CA ALA A 255 0.86 -9.30 9.46
C ALA A 255 0.14 -8.27 10.33
N THR A 256 0.30 -8.42 11.64
CA THR A 256 -0.16 -7.47 12.65
C THR A 256 1.02 -7.09 13.55
N GLY A 257 1.12 -5.81 13.89
CA GLY A 257 2.12 -5.28 14.82
C GLY A 257 1.54 -5.08 16.22
N ASP A 258 1.77 -3.89 16.77
CA ASP A 258 1.11 -3.42 18.00
C ASP A 258 -0.41 -3.20 17.79
N LEU A 259 -0.81 -2.96 16.55
CA LEU A 259 -2.19 -2.90 16.10
C LEU A 259 -2.54 -4.16 15.33
N SER A 260 -3.82 -4.52 15.33
CA SER A 260 -4.27 -5.77 14.74
C SER A 260 -5.56 -5.63 13.94
N ASP A 261 -5.67 -6.51 12.95
CA ASP A 261 -6.87 -6.82 12.22
C ASP A 261 -6.87 -8.32 11.90
N ALA A 262 -8.06 -8.90 11.79
CA ALA A 262 -8.23 -10.19 11.19
C ALA A 262 -8.23 -10.05 9.66
N HIS A 263 -7.30 -10.72 8.99
CA HIS A 263 -7.16 -10.73 7.54
C HIS A 263 -7.61 -12.09 6.99
N ASN A 264 -8.76 -12.14 6.32
CA ASN A 264 -9.32 -13.38 5.78
C ASN A 264 -9.33 -13.36 4.25
N VAL A 265 -8.85 -14.43 3.62
CA VAL A 265 -8.96 -14.69 2.18
C VAL A 265 -10.10 -15.67 1.93
N VAL A 266 -11.11 -15.24 1.18
CA VAL A 266 -12.28 -16.06 0.83
C VAL A 266 -12.05 -16.82 -0.46
N SER A 267 -11.48 -16.18 -1.48
CA SER A 267 -11.14 -16.90 -2.71
C SER A 267 -10.03 -16.22 -3.49
N VAL A 268 -9.29 -17.01 -4.23
CA VAL A 268 -8.34 -16.60 -5.26
C VAL A 268 -8.73 -17.32 -6.55
N LYS A 269 -8.91 -16.59 -7.64
CA LYS A 269 -9.24 -17.16 -8.95
C LYS A 269 -8.30 -16.56 -9.97
N MET A 270 -7.59 -17.42 -10.70
CA MET A 270 -6.68 -16.98 -11.74
C MET A 270 -7.24 -17.35 -13.12
N PHE A 271 -7.18 -16.38 -14.03
CA PHE A 271 -7.58 -16.52 -15.41
C PHE A 271 -6.44 -16.11 -16.34
N GLU A 272 -6.03 -17.01 -17.23
CA GLU A 272 -5.11 -16.70 -18.31
C GLU A 272 -5.81 -15.86 -19.38
N GLN A 273 -5.18 -14.77 -19.79
CA GLN A 273 -5.74 -13.85 -20.79
C GLN A 273 -5.15 -14.12 -22.16
N GLU A 274 -5.99 -14.11 -23.19
CA GLU A 274 -5.53 -14.09 -24.57
C GLU A 274 -5.21 -12.66 -24.97
N PHE A 275 -3.92 -12.36 -25.13
CA PHE A 275 -3.46 -11.07 -25.64
C PHE A 275 -2.46 -11.29 -26.77
N ALA A 276 -2.71 -10.62 -27.90
CA ALA A 276 -1.85 -10.74 -29.06
C ALA A 276 -0.55 -9.97 -28.83
N HIS A 277 0.57 -10.70 -28.74
CA HIS A 277 1.90 -10.12 -28.72
C HIS A 277 2.48 -10.07 -30.12
N VAL A 278 3.11 -8.95 -30.46
CA VAL A 278 3.91 -8.85 -31.68
C VAL A 278 5.29 -9.41 -31.38
N ASP A 279 5.63 -10.55 -31.99
CA ASP A 279 6.96 -11.15 -31.87
C ASP A 279 8.02 -10.17 -32.39
N LYS A 280 8.82 -9.62 -31.47
CA LYS A 280 9.95 -8.75 -31.83
C LYS A 280 11.21 -9.61 -31.97
N ALA A 281 11.89 -9.49 -33.11
CA ALA A 281 13.17 -10.16 -33.33
C ALA A 281 14.17 -9.74 -32.23
N GLY A 282 14.64 -10.70 -31.44
CA GLY A 282 15.54 -10.46 -30.31
C GLY A 282 14.87 -10.28 -28.94
N GLU A 283 13.55 -10.50 -28.82
CA GLU A 283 12.88 -10.52 -27.51
C GLU A 283 13.42 -11.69 -26.65
N THR A 284 13.98 -11.35 -25.49
CA THR A 284 14.44 -12.33 -24.51
C THR A 284 13.27 -13.20 -24.05
N ASN A 285 13.53 -14.50 -23.86
CA ASN A 285 12.54 -15.40 -23.26
C ASN A 285 12.00 -14.80 -21.95
N ARG A 286 10.67 -14.67 -21.83
CA ARG A 286 9.99 -14.06 -20.68
C ARG A 286 10.36 -14.69 -19.34
N ARG A 287 10.86 -15.94 -19.32
CA ARG A 287 11.40 -16.61 -18.12
C ARG A 287 12.68 -15.98 -17.58
N ASN A 288 13.46 -15.33 -18.44
CA ASN A 288 14.81 -14.85 -18.14
C ASN A 288 14.88 -13.33 -17.96
N ILE A 289 13.75 -12.61 -18.06
CA ILE A 289 13.76 -11.17 -17.86
C ILE A 289 13.97 -10.84 -16.37
N VAL A 290 14.46 -9.64 -16.09
CA VAL A 290 14.58 -9.11 -14.73
C VAL A 290 13.33 -8.29 -14.43
N PRO A 291 12.66 -8.48 -13.28
CA PRO A 291 11.53 -7.64 -12.92
C PRO A 291 11.94 -6.17 -12.87
N ARG A 292 11.20 -5.31 -13.57
CA ARG A 292 11.42 -3.86 -13.56
C ARG A 292 10.19 -3.13 -14.05
N ALA A 293 10.08 -1.86 -13.71
CA ALA A 293 9.11 -0.95 -14.30
C ALA A 293 9.81 0.32 -14.77
N GLU A 294 9.33 0.88 -15.87
CA GLU A 294 9.88 2.14 -16.41
C GLU A 294 9.52 3.35 -15.53
N PHE A 295 8.33 3.33 -14.94
CA PHE A 295 7.82 4.38 -14.08
C PHE A 295 7.84 3.91 -12.62
N GLN A 296 8.88 4.28 -11.89
CA GLN A 296 8.98 4.13 -10.43
C GLN A 296 9.12 5.51 -9.79
N ALA A 297 8.69 5.67 -8.53
CA ALA A 297 8.96 6.88 -7.78
C ALA A 297 10.46 7.22 -7.84
N ALA A 298 10.80 8.49 -8.06
CA ALA A 298 12.20 8.92 -8.13
C ALA A 298 12.91 8.54 -6.82
N PRO A 299 14.10 7.92 -6.85
CA PRO A 299 14.86 7.60 -5.64
C PRO A 299 15.07 8.87 -4.81
N ARG A 300 14.54 8.90 -3.58
CA ARG A 300 14.81 9.95 -2.60
C ARG A 300 15.75 9.37 -1.56
N ASP A 301 16.78 10.12 -1.15
CA ASP A 301 17.66 9.72 -0.06
C ASP A 301 16.83 9.53 1.23
N HIS A 302 16.97 8.37 1.87
CA HIS A 302 16.35 8.12 3.17
C HIS A 302 17.04 9.01 4.21
N VAL A 303 16.37 10.10 4.58
CA VAL A 303 16.77 10.93 5.72
C VAL A 303 16.02 10.37 6.93
N GLU A 304 16.75 9.74 7.86
CA GLU A 304 16.18 9.32 9.14
C GLU A 304 15.46 10.50 9.78
N ASP A 305 14.20 10.32 10.18
CA ASP A 305 13.47 11.37 10.88
C ASP A 305 14.25 11.72 12.16
N PRO A 306 14.48 13.02 12.45
CA PRO A 306 15.26 13.41 13.61
C PRO A 306 14.57 12.87 14.86
N ARG A 307 15.29 12.01 15.62
CA ARG A 307 14.80 11.45 16.89
C ARG A 307 14.18 12.57 17.73
N PRO A 308 12.97 12.38 18.30
CA PRO A 308 12.33 13.42 19.10
C PRO A 308 13.29 13.84 20.22
N SER A 309 13.64 15.12 20.24
CA SER A 309 14.66 15.61 21.17
C SER A 309 14.17 15.40 22.61
N LYS A 310 14.89 14.59 23.41
CA LYS A 310 14.59 14.41 24.84
C LYS A 310 14.53 15.75 25.58
N LEU A 311 15.31 16.74 25.11
CA LEU A 311 15.37 18.08 25.67
C LEU A 311 14.05 18.85 25.54
N GLY A 312 13.29 18.62 24.46
CA GLY A 312 11.96 19.20 24.28
C GLY A 312 11.00 18.75 25.37
N TRP A 313 10.85 17.43 25.56
CA TRP A 313 9.97 16.87 26.58
C TRP A 313 10.29 17.37 28.00
N PHE A 314 11.57 17.38 28.40
CA PHE A 314 11.96 17.88 29.72
C PHE A 314 11.68 19.39 29.89
N ARG A 315 11.90 20.21 28.85
CA ARG A 315 11.53 21.63 28.87
C ARG A 315 10.02 21.80 28.98
N THR A 316 9.23 21.06 28.22
CA THR A 316 7.77 21.15 28.24
C THR A 316 7.22 20.73 29.60
N LEU A 317 7.72 19.64 30.18
CA LEU A 317 7.35 19.18 31.51
C LEU A 317 7.69 20.24 32.58
N LEU A 318 8.88 20.84 32.51
CA LEU A 318 9.30 21.88 33.44
C LEU A 318 8.45 23.14 33.33
N LEU A 319 8.07 23.57 32.12
CA LEU A 319 7.18 24.70 31.91
C LEU A 319 5.77 24.46 32.49
N ILE A 320 5.24 23.23 32.33
CA ILE A 320 3.95 22.84 32.91
C ILE A 320 4.02 22.90 34.45
N ILE A 321 5.08 22.36 35.04
CA ILE A 321 5.27 22.37 36.51
C ILE A 321 5.36 23.82 37.03
N VAL A 322 6.14 24.68 36.37
CA VAL A 322 6.25 26.10 36.75
C VAL A 322 4.91 26.81 36.60
N GLY A 323 4.16 26.55 35.52
CA GLY A 323 2.81 27.07 35.33
C GLY A 323 1.86 26.68 36.45
N CYS A 324 1.85 25.41 36.84
CA CYS A 324 1.05 24.92 37.97
C CYS A 324 1.42 25.59 39.30
N VAL A 325 2.72 25.77 39.57
CA VAL A 325 3.19 26.46 40.79
C VAL A 325 2.73 27.93 40.82
N ILE A 326 2.78 28.64 39.68
CA ILE A 326 2.31 30.02 39.59
C ILE A 326 0.79 30.10 39.83
N VAL A 327 0.01 29.19 39.25
CA VAL A 327 -1.45 29.16 39.43
C VAL A 327 -1.81 28.87 40.88
N VAL A 328 -1.20 27.85 41.48
CA VAL A 328 -1.44 27.49 42.89
C VAL A 328 -0.99 28.61 43.83
N GLY A 329 0.16 29.21 43.57
CA GLY A 329 0.67 30.36 44.32
C GLY A 329 -0.24 31.60 44.21
N GLY A 330 -0.73 31.90 43.00
CA GLY A 330 -1.66 32.99 42.75
C GLY A 330 -3.02 32.79 43.42
N LEU A 331 -3.58 31.58 43.34
CA LEU A 331 -4.82 31.22 44.02
C LEU A 331 -4.65 31.26 45.54
N GLY A 332 -3.55 30.72 46.07
CA GLY A 332 -3.23 30.77 47.51
C GLY A 332 -3.07 32.20 48.02
N PHE A 333 -2.34 33.05 47.30
CA PHE A 333 -2.20 34.46 47.62
C PHE A 333 -3.55 35.20 47.54
N GLY A 334 -4.36 34.90 46.52
CA GLY A 334 -5.71 35.44 46.37
C GLY A 334 -6.61 35.11 47.56
N VAL A 335 -6.62 33.85 48.00
CA VAL A 335 -7.39 33.41 49.18
C VAL A 335 -6.91 34.11 50.45
N ILE A 336 -5.60 34.16 50.69
CA ILE A 336 -5.04 34.83 51.88
C ILE A 336 -5.36 36.33 51.86
N PHE A 337 -5.23 36.99 50.70
CA PHE A 337 -5.55 38.41 50.55
C PHE A 337 -7.04 38.68 50.79
N PHE A 338 -7.92 37.81 50.28
CA PHE A 338 -9.37 37.95 50.46
C PHE A 338 -9.77 37.72 51.93
N GLN A 339 -9.21 36.70 52.59
CA GLN A 339 -9.39 36.44 54.02
C GLN A 339 -8.93 37.65 54.86
N LYS A 340 -7.71 38.16 54.63
CA LYS A 340 -7.17 39.31 55.35
C LYS A 340 -7.97 40.60 55.12
N ARG A 341 -8.46 40.82 53.90
CA ARG A 341 -9.36 41.94 53.58
C ARG A 341 -10.71 41.81 54.28
N SER A 342 -11.30 40.62 54.33
CA SER A 342 -12.56 40.36 55.04
C SER A 342 -12.44 40.58 56.56
N GLU A 343 -11.31 40.20 57.17
CA GLU A 343 -11.03 40.48 58.58
C GLU A 343 -10.91 41.98 58.86
N HIS A 344 -10.22 42.72 57.98
CA HIS A 344 -10.10 44.18 58.09
C HIS A 344 -11.45 44.90 57.94
N GLN A 345 -12.39 44.37 57.14
CA GLN A 345 -13.74 44.92 57.06
C GLN A 345 -14.60 44.58 58.29
N ARG A 346 -14.46 43.38 58.87
CA ARG A 346 -15.16 43.04 60.13
C ARG A 346 -14.72 43.89 61.33
N LYS A 347 -13.47 44.36 61.36
CA LYS A 347 -12.94 45.24 62.42
C LYS A 347 -13.40 46.71 62.32
N ARG A 348 -14.12 47.11 61.27
CA ARG A 348 -14.67 48.47 61.13
C ARG A 348 -16.15 48.60 61.56
N PHE A 349 -16.77 47.51 62.02
CA PHE A 349 -18.18 47.46 62.42
C PHE A 349 -18.38 47.12 63.91
N TYR A 350 -17.33 47.20 64.73
CA TYR A 350 -17.42 47.16 66.20
C TYR A 350 -16.90 48.46 66.80
#